data_AF-A0A8J5TM02-F1
#
_entry.id   AF-A0A8J5TM02-F1
#
_cell.length_a   1.000
_cell.length_b   1.000
_cell.length_c   1.000
_cell.angle_alpha   90.00
_cell.angle_beta   90.00
_cell.angle_gamma   90.00
#
_symmetry.space_group_name_H-M   'P 1'
#
loop_
_entity.id
_entity.type
_entity.pdbx_description
1 polymer ?
#
loop_
_entity_poly.entity_id
_entity_poly.type
_entity_poly.pdbx_seq_one_letter_code
_entity_poly.pdbx_strand_id
1 'polypeptide(L)'
;MEKEMAVYDALQVQPHRNFVKRLEPSSINYLFLERLNPLEKVWSAARPMDRNRWVLDLLDAVSWLENLGFINGDLAVRNLGVDKAGTLKVFDFGSSSHYESENDAIADHFDLATCLHFILSGTDPFAGVQSHADAIQTRDALKDGQWTIAEGAEVIGDIIQDGWTGKTGAKPFTDILNEVTRRLGAAKLSPDSLTESTDYYKLQLRCQDWLRDNPRNPLWKKLDEYLVACKDAGHERDLDDLL
;
A
#
# COMPACT_ATOMS: atom_id res chain seq x y z
N MET A 1 -6.73 7.55 11.77
CA MET A 1 -5.81 6.71 12.58
C MET A 1 -6.48 5.44 13.06
N GLU A 2 -7.71 5.48 13.58
CA GLU A 2 -8.41 4.25 14.05
C GLU A 2 -8.53 3.17 12.97
N LYS A 3 -8.93 3.53 11.75
CA LYS A 3 -9.04 2.58 10.62
C LYS A 3 -7.70 1.95 10.22
N GLU A 4 -6.64 2.76 10.16
CA GLU A 4 -5.26 2.28 9.92
C GLU A 4 -4.80 1.31 11.02
N MET A 5 -5.13 1.60 12.28
CA MET A 5 -4.77 0.73 13.40
C MET A 5 -5.51 -0.60 13.34
N ALA A 6 -6.76 -0.65 12.88
CA ALA A 6 -7.50 -1.90 12.71
C ALA A 6 -6.79 -2.89 11.78
N VAL A 7 -6.19 -2.40 10.68
CA VAL A 7 -5.39 -3.23 9.77
C VAL A 7 -4.12 -3.72 10.46
N TYR A 8 -3.41 -2.86 11.19
CA TYR A 8 -2.22 -3.28 11.94
C TYR A 8 -2.54 -4.27 13.06
N ASP A 9 -3.67 -4.13 13.74
CA ASP A 9 -4.12 -5.06 14.78
C ASP A 9 -4.44 -6.43 14.16
N ALA A 10 -5.09 -6.45 12.99
CA ALA A 10 -5.30 -7.69 12.24
C ALA A 10 -3.98 -8.35 11.82
N LEU A 11 -2.99 -7.57 11.37
CA LEU A 11 -1.64 -8.04 11.03
C LEU A 11 -0.84 -8.56 12.24
N GLN A 12 -1.18 -8.14 13.47
CA GLN A 12 -0.58 -8.72 14.68
C GLN A 12 -1.13 -10.11 14.97
N VAL A 13 -2.44 -10.30 14.79
CA VAL A 13 -3.11 -11.59 15.00
C VAL A 13 -2.76 -12.58 13.89
N GLN A 14 -2.73 -12.09 12.65
CA GLN A 14 -2.42 -12.87 11.45
C GLN A 14 -1.36 -12.16 10.61
N PRO A 15 -0.06 -12.34 10.93
CA PRO A 15 1.01 -11.71 10.16
C PRO A 15 1.01 -12.16 8.70
N HIS A 16 1.29 -11.23 7.80
CA HIS A 16 1.42 -11.49 6.38
C HIS A 16 2.69 -10.86 5.83
N ARG A 17 3.52 -11.64 5.11
CA ARG A 17 4.87 -11.23 4.69
C ARG A 17 4.89 -10.01 3.78
N ASN A 18 3.83 -9.81 3.00
CA ASN A 18 3.71 -8.70 2.04
C ASN A 18 3.11 -7.43 2.64
N PHE A 19 3.04 -7.33 3.97
CA PHE A 19 2.73 -6.09 4.66
C PHE A 19 3.93 -5.62 5.48
N VAL A 20 4.05 -4.31 5.62
CA VAL A 20 5.06 -3.70 6.49
C VAL A 20 4.80 -4.07 7.94
N LYS A 21 5.84 -4.46 8.65
CA LYS A 21 5.74 -4.75 10.07
C LYS A 21 5.78 -3.46 10.90
N ARG A 22 4.73 -3.25 11.70
CA ARG A 22 4.71 -2.25 12.76
C ARG A 22 5.55 -2.73 13.96
N LEU A 23 6.41 -1.84 14.46
CA LEU A 23 7.17 -2.02 15.69
C LEU A 23 6.43 -1.33 16.83
N GLU A 24 6.39 -1.96 18.00
CA GLU A 24 5.67 -1.44 19.17
C GLU A 24 6.60 -1.04 20.32
N PRO A 25 7.33 0.07 20.21
CA PRO A 25 8.24 0.53 21.26
C PRO A 25 7.51 1.28 22.39
N SER A 26 6.24 0.95 22.66
CA SER A 26 5.47 1.49 23.80
C SER A 26 4.95 2.94 23.66
N SER A 27 4.90 3.50 22.45
CA SER A 27 4.37 4.85 22.17
C SER A 27 3.26 4.84 21.13
N ILE A 28 2.20 5.62 21.37
CA ILE A 28 1.08 5.84 20.44
C ILE A 28 1.27 7.06 19.52
N ASN A 29 2.26 7.92 19.79
CA ASN A 29 2.46 9.18 19.04
C ASN A 29 3.30 9.02 17.76
N TYR A 30 3.88 7.84 17.55
CA TYR A 30 4.80 7.58 16.44
C TYR A 30 4.50 6.21 15.87
N LEU A 31 4.45 6.12 14.55
CA LEU A 31 4.38 4.85 13.84
C LEU A 31 5.79 4.42 13.47
N PHE A 32 6.29 3.40 14.16
CA PHE A 32 7.58 2.78 13.83
C PHE A 32 7.32 1.61 12.90
N LEU A 33 7.89 1.68 11.70
CA LEU A 33 7.79 0.65 10.68
C LEU A 33 9.17 0.07 10.38
N GLU A 34 9.19 -1.16 9.90
CA GLU A 34 10.41 -1.70 9.30
C GLU A 34 10.88 -0.83 8.12
N ARG A 35 12.19 -0.81 7.89
CA ARG A 35 12.76 0.01 6.82
C ARG A 35 12.66 -0.73 5.49
N LEU A 36 11.94 -0.12 4.56
CA LEU A 36 11.83 -0.57 3.16
C LEU A 36 12.66 0.32 2.22
N ASN A 37 13.05 -0.24 1.09
CA ASN A 37 13.50 0.55 -0.05
C ASN A 37 12.27 0.85 -0.93
N PRO A 38 11.97 2.12 -1.25
CA PRO A 38 10.83 2.46 -2.12
C PRO A 38 10.93 1.73 -3.46
N LEU A 39 9.80 1.20 -3.95
CA LEU A 39 9.76 0.38 -5.16
C LEU A 39 10.38 1.09 -6.36
N GLU A 40 10.05 2.37 -6.57
CA GLU A 40 10.58 3.21 -7.65
C GLU A 40 12.11 3.26 -7.69
N LYS A 41 12.75 3.25 -6.52
CA LYS A 41 14.22 3.35 -6.40
C LYS A 41 14.92 2.04 -6.75
N VAL A 42 14.25 0.91 -6.55
CA VAL A 42 14.85 -0.42 -6.75
C VAL A 42 14.43 -1.06 -8.07
N TRP A 43 13.37 -0.56 -8.72
CA TRP A 43 12.80 -1.13 -9.94
C TRP A 43 13.81 -1.27 -11.09
N SER A 44 14.65 -0.24 -11.32
CA SER A 44 15.63 -0.22 -12.40
C SER A 44 16.75 -1.25 -12.22
N ALA A 45 17.05 -1.63 -10.98
CA ALA A 45 18.03 -2.66 -10.64
C ALA A 45 17.44 -4.09 -10.59
N ALA A 46 16.11 -4.22 -10.60
CA ALA A 46 15.42 -5.49 -10.48
C ALA A 46 15.42 -6.27 -11.80
N ARG A 47 15.56 -7.59 -11.72
CA ARG A 47 15.44 -8.47 -12.90
C ARG A 47 13.96 -8.75 -13.19
N PRO A 48 13.59 -9.17 -14.41
CA PRO A 48 12.21 -9.53 -14.73
C PRO A 48 11.58 -10.54 -13.77
N MET A 49 12.34 -11.55 -13.32
CA MET A 49 11.84 -12.52 -12.33
C MET A 49 11.53 -11.89 -10.97
N ASP A 50 12.29 -10.87 -10.55
CA ASP A 50 12.05 -10.17 -9.29
C ASP A 50 10.75 -9.35 -9.40
N ARG A 51 10.50 -8.71 -10.55
CA ARG A 51 9.26 -7.98 -10.86
C ARG A 51 8.04 -8.89 -10.93
N ASN A 52 8.16 -10.06 -11.55
CA ASN A 52 7.08 -11.05 -11.57
C ASN A 52 6.75 -11.51 -10.14
N ARG A 53 7.76 -11.71 -9.29
CA ARG A 53 7.54 -12.03 -7.88
C ARG A 53 6.82 -10.89 -7.15
N TRP A 54 7.18 -9.64 -7.40
CA TRP A 54 6.52 -8.48 -6.82
C TRP A 54 5.05 -8.33 -7.23
N VAL A 55 4.70 -8.70 -8.46
CA VAL A 55 3.29 -8.79 -8.90
C VAL A 55 2.53 -9.80 -8.03
N LEU A 56 3.09 -10.99 -7.83
CA LEU A 56 2.44 -12.04 -7.02
C LEU A 56 2.37 -11.64 -5.54
N ASP A 57 3.44 -11.06 -5.00
CA ASP A 57 3.51 -10.52 -3.64
C ASP A 57 2.40 -9.47 -3.40
N LEU A 58 2.16 -8.58 -4.37
CA LEU A 58 1.11 -7.56 -4.26
C LEU A 58 -0.29 -8.19 -4.33
N LEU A 59 -0.51 -9.11 -5.27
CA LEU A 59 -1.79 -9.79 -5.44
C LEU A 59 -2.15 -10.65 -4.22
N ASP A 60 -1.16 -11.31 -3.60
CA ASP A 60 -1.32 -12.05 -2.36
C ASP A 60 -1.70 -11.12 -1.20
N ALA A 61 -1.04 -9.96 -1.09
CA ALA A 61 -1.36 -8.95 -0.09
C ALA A 61 -2.82 -8.44 -0.19
N VAL A 62 -3.25 -8.01 -1.38
CA VAL A 62 -4.62 -7.48 -1.54
C VAL A 62 -5.69 -8.56 -1.41
N SER A 63 -5.39 -9.80 -1.83
CA SER A 63 -6.27 -10.95 -1.59
C SER A 63 -6.43 -11.23 -0.10
N TRP A 64 -5.35 -11.12 0.66
CA TRP A 64 -5.39 -11.27 2.11
C TRP A 64 -6.21 -10.16 2.78
N LEU A 65 -6.05 -8.91 2.34
CA LEU A 65 -6.81 -7.78 2.87
C LEU A 65 -8.33 -7.93 2.60
N GLU A 66 -8.68 -8.34 1.37
CA GLU A 66 -10.05 -8.66 0.97
C GLU A 66 -10.65 -9.76 1.86
N ASN A 67 -9.90 -10.82 2.14
CA ASN A 67 -10.37 -11.92 3.00
C ASN A 67 -10.65 -11.47 4.45
N LEU A 68 -10.03 -10.39 4.90
CA LEU A 68 -10.34 -9.77 6.20
C LEU A 68 -11.50 -8.77 6.14
N GLY A 69 -12.08 -8.54 4.97
CA GLY A 69 -13.18 -7.61 4.75
C GLY A 69 -12.74 -6.14 4.68
N PHE A 70 -11.49 -5.90 4.29
CA PHE A 70 -10.93 -4.56 4.09
C PHE A 70 -10.66 -4.28 2.61
N ILE A 71 -10.80 -3.02 2.24
CA ILE A 71 -10.18 -2.44 1.04
C ILE A 71 -8.96 -1.60 1.44
N ASN A 72 -8.00 -1.47 0.54
CA ASN A 72 -6.81 -0.66 0.78
C ASN A 72 -7.15 0.84 0.72
N GLY A 73 -7.90 1.27 -0.30
CA GLY A 73 -8.40 2.65 -0.44
C GLY A 73 -7.36 3.68 -0.88
N ASP A 74 -6.07 3.33 -0.94
CA ASP A 74 -5.01 4.18 -1.51
C ASP A 74 -3.87 3.34 -2.09
N LEU A 75 -4.20 2.39 -2.95
CA LEU A 75 -3.20 1.49 -3.50
C LEU A 75 -2.35 2.22 -4.55
N ALA A 76 -1.16 2.65 -4.16
CA ALA A 76 -0.29 3.43 -5.04
C ALA A 76 1.16 2.94 -4.99
N VAL A 77 1.91 3.18 -6.06
CA VAL A 77 3.34 2.83 -6.16
C VAL A 77 4.16 3.41 -4.99
N ARG A 78 3.80 4.62 -4.54
CA ARG A 78 4.41 5.29 -3.37
C ARG A 78 4.22 4.53 -2.05
N ASN A 79 3.21 3.68 -1.97
CA ASN A 79 2.83 2.85 -0.82
C ASN A 79 3.37 1.41 -0.95
N LEU A 80 4.29 1.18 -1.91
CA LEU A 80 4.97 -0.09 -2.14
C LEU A 80 6.47 0.03 -1.88
N GLY A 81 7.02 -0.95 -1.16
CA GLY A 81 8.44 -1.01 -0.85
C GLY A 81 8.96 -2.43 -0.87
N VAL A 82 10.29 -2.56 -0.90
CA VAL A 82 10.97 -3.85 -0.92
C VAL A 82 11.90 -3.96 0.28
N ASP A 83 11.77 -5.05 1.02
CA ASP A 83 12.64 -5.32 2.16
C ASP A 83 14.03 -5.82 1.75
N LYS A 84 14.86 -6.18 2.74
CA LYS A 84 16.20 -6.71 2.51
C LYS A 84 16.22 -8.09 1.85
N ALA A 85 15.13 -8.85 1.96
CA ALA A 85 14.98 -10.16 1.34
C ALA A 85 14.50 -10.06 -0.12
N GLY A 86 14.15 -8.85 -0.58
CA GLY A 86 13.61 -8.62 -1.91
C GLY A 86 12.11 -8.91 -2.02
N THR A 87 11.40 -9.02 -0.90
CA THR A 87 9.94 -9.19 -0.83
C THR A 87 9.25 -7.83 -0.97
N LEU A 88 8.24 -7.74 -1.82
CA LEU A 88 7.41 -6.54 -1.89
C LEU A 88 6.46 -6.49 -0.68
N LYS A 89 6.36 -5.31 -0.09
CA LYS A 89 5.52 -5.00 1.06
C LYS A 89 4.67 -3.77 0.78
N VAL A 90 3.40 -3.86 1.16
CA VAL A 90 2.43 -2.76 1.18
C VAL A 90 2.51 -2.06 2.54
N PHE A 91 2.42 -0.73 2.53
CA PHE A 91 2.35 0.11 3.72
C PHE A 91 1.39 1.27 3.49
N ASP A 92 1.15 2.05 4.56
CA ASP A 92 0.18 3.17 4.58
C ASP A 92 -1.27 2.71 4.42
N PHE A 93 -1.94 2.47 5.55
CA PHE A 93 -3.35 2.07 5.61
C PHE A 93 -4.24 3.23 6.09
N GLY A 94 -3.78 4.47 5.93
CA GLY A 94 -4.50 5.68 6.35
C GLY A 94 -5.88 5.82 5.71
N SER A 95 -6.02 5.30 4.48
CA SER A 95 -7.25 5.30 3.69
C SER A 95 -8.01 3.98 3.71
N SER A 96 -7.47 2.95 4.38
CA SER A 96 -8.13 1.64 4.41
C SER A 96 -9.41 1.69 5.22
N SER A 97 -10.40 0.91 4.79
CA SER A 97 -11.71 0.82 5.43
C SER A 97 -12.29 -0.56 5.26
N HIS A 98 -13.34 -0.85 6.02
CA HIS A 98 -14.16 -2.02 5.73
C HIS A 98 -14.78 -1.87 4.34
N TYR A 99 -14.95 -3.02 3.68
CA TYR A 99 -15.67 -3.08 2.43
C TYR A 99 -17.14 -2.70 2.66
N GLU A 100 -17.59 -1.62 2.02
CA GLU A 100 -18.97 -1.12 2.15
C GLU A 100 -19.77 -1.33 0.86
N SER A 101 -19.11 -1.30 -0.30
CA SER A 101 -19.76 -1.40 -1.60
C SER A 101 -18.89 -1.99 -2.70
N GLU A 102 -19.52 -2.47 -3.78
CA GLU A 102 -18.81 -2.92 -4.99
C GLU A 102 -17.95 -1.83 -5.63
N ASN A 103 -18.33 -0.56 -5.47
CA ASN A 103 -17.56 0.57 -6.00
C ASN A 103 -16.18 0.67 -5.33
N ASP A 104 -16.07 0.25 -4.07
CA ASP A 104 -14.81 0.25 -3.32
C ASP A 104 -13.83 -0.76 -3.93
N ALA A 105 -14.32 -1.98 -4.21
CA ALA A 105 -13.52 -2.99 -4.91
C ALA A 105 -13.14 -2.55 -6.31
N ILE A 106 -14.06 -1.93 -7.07
CA ILE A 106 -13.77 -1.42 -8.41
C ILE A 106 -12.68 -0.33 -8.36
N ALA A 107 -12.71 0.54 -7.35
CA ALA A 107 -11.67 1.56 -7.15
C ALA A 107 -10.31 0.92 -6.84
N ASP A 108 -10.26 -0.04 -5.92
CA ASP A 108 -9.02 -0.76 -5.61
C ASP A 108 -8.50 -1.58 -6.81
N HIS A 109 -9.38 -2.13 -7.66
CA HIS A 109 -8.97 -2.80 -8.92
C HIS A 109 -8.30 -1.84 -9.90
N PHE A 110 -8.79 -0.60 -10.00
CA PHE A 110 -8.16 0.43 -10.83
C PHE A 110 -6.75 0.76 -10.33
N ASP A 111 -6.63 0.95 -9.02
CA ASP A 111 -5.39 1.34 -8.36
C ASP A 111 -4.37 0.17 -8.37
N LEU A 112 -4.85 -1.07 -8.22
CA LEU A 112 -4.09 -2.30 -8.41
C LEU A 112 -3.55 -2.41 -9.84
N ALA A 113 -4.39 -2.21 -10.86
CA ALA A 113 -3.97 -2.25 -12.26
C ALA A 113 -2.83 -1.26 -12.54
N THR A 114 -2.91 -0.06 -11.96
CA THR A 114 -1.87 0.97 -12.05
C THR A 114 -0.57 0.49 -11.42
N CYS A 115 -0.63 -0.12 -10.23
CA CYS A 115 0.54 -0.69 -9.55
C CYS A 115 1.15 -1.88 -10.32
N LEU A 116 0.33 -2.78 -10.85
CA LEU A 116 0.78 -3.94 -11.64
C LEU A 116 1.48 -3.49 -12.92
N HIS A 117 0.91 -2.49 -13.61
CA HIS A 117 1.52 -1.87 -14.78
C HIS A 117 2.90 -1.31 -14.45
N PHE A 118 3.03 -0.56 -13.35
CA PHE A 118 4.31 -0.02 -12.91
C PHE A 118 5.32 -1.12 -12.55
N ILE A 119 4.91 -2.15 -11.78
CA ILE A 119 5.82 -3.23 -11.36
C ILE A 119 6.45 -3.90 -12.59
N LEU A 120 5.68 -4.14 -13.64
CA LEU A 120 6.17 -4.84 -14.84
C LEU A 120 6.95 -3.93 -15.79
N SER A 121 6.45 -2.71 -16.04
CA SER A 121 6.99 -1.82 -17.08
C SER A 121 7.85 -0.66 -16.58
N GLY A 122 7.75 -0.31 -15.29
CA GLY A 122 8.37 0.87 -14.69
C GLY A 122 7.70 2.19 -15.08
N THR A 123 6.57 2.11 -15.80
CA THR A 123 5.81 3.27 -16.25
C THR A 123 4.63 3.49 -15.32
N ASP A 124 4.62 4.63 -14.65
CA ASP A 124 3.45 5.11 -13.90
C ASP A 124 2.63 6.02 -14.82
N PRO A 125 1.35 5.69 -15.12
CA PRO A 125 0.47 6.56 -15.90
C PRO A 125 0.34 7.98 -15.35
N PHE A 126 0.52 8.16 -14.04
CA PHE A 126 0.45 9.47 -13.38
C PHE A 126 1.82 10.15 -13.25
N ALA A 127 2.89 9.57 -13.80
CA ALA A 127 4.20 10.21 -13.82
C ALA A 127 4.14 11.55 -14.56
N GLY A 128 4.52 12.63 -13.87
CA GLY A 128 4.58 13.97 -14.46
C GLY A 128 3.26 14.76 -14.45
N VAL A 129 2.19 14.23 -13.85
CA VAL A 129 0.97 14.99 -13.53
C VAL A 129 1.33 16.17 -12.62
N GLN A 130 1.01 17.40 -13.05
CA GLN A 130 1.37 18.62 -12.31
C GLN A 130 0.17 19.29 -11.63
N SER A 131 -1.04 18.90 -12.01
CA SER A 131 -2.28 19.47 -11.47
C SER A 131 -3.36 18.41 -11.26
N HIS A 132 -4.35 18.76 -10.45
CA HIS A 132 -5.55 17.94 -10.26
C HIS A 132 -6.34 17.72 -11.56
N ALA A 133 -6.36 18.72 -12.45
CA ALA A 133 -7.02 18.60 -13.75
C ALA A 133 -6.33 17.56 -14.64
N ASP A 134 -4.98 17.56 -14.66
CA ASP A 134 -4.21 16.54 -15.39
C ASP A 134 -4.45 15.14 -14.80
N ALA A 135 -4.54 15.03 -13.47
CA ALA A 135 -4.83 13.77 -12.80
C ALA A 135 -6.19 13.20 -13.22
N ILE A 136 -7.23 14.04 -13.28
CA ILE A 136 -8.56 13.66 -13.78
C ILE A 136 -8.46 13.21 -15.23
N GLN A 137 -7.82 14.00 -16.10
CA GLN A 137 -7.69 13.67 -17.51
C GLN A 137 -6.97 12.33 -17.74
N THR A 138 -5.88 12.08 -17.02
CA THR A 138 -5.17 10.80 -17.06
C THR A 138 -6.08 9.65 -16.60
N ARG A 139 -6.81 9.84 -15.49
CA ARG A 139 -7.73 8.82 -14.97
C ARG A 139 -8.86 8.52 -15.96
N ASP A 140 -9.42 9.53 -16.60
CA ASP A 140 -10.48 9.38 -17.59
C ASP A 140 -9.96 8.64 -18.84
N ALA A 141 -8.75 8.97 -19.32
CA ALA A 141 -8.14 8.26 -20.45
C ALA A 141 -7.90 6.76 -20.16
N LEU A 142 -7.51 6.41 -18.92
CA LEU A 142 -7.38 5.02 -18.47
C LEU A 142 -8.74 4.31 -18.46
N LYS A 143 -9.77 4.96 -17.91
CA LYS A 143 -11.16 4.44 -17.84
C LYS A 143 -11.79 4.25 -19.22
N ASP A 144 -11.50 5.14 -20.16
CA ASP A 144 -11.97 5.07 -21.54
C ASP A 144 -11.19 4.04 -22.38
N GLY A 145 -10.15 3.42 -21.81
CA GLY A 145 -9.30 2.44 -22.47
C GLY A 145 -8.41 3.03 -23.57
N GLN A 146 -8.08 4.32 -23.45
CA GLN A 146 -7.24 5.04 -24.41
C GLN A 146 -5.74 4.94 -24.06
N TRP A 147 -5.40 4.42 -22.89
CA TRP A 147 -4.02 4.24 -22.48
C TRP A 147 -3.43 2.94 -23.05
N THR A 148 -2.18 3.01 -23.52
CA THR A 148 -1.48 1.84 -24.07
C THR A 148 -0.70 1.13 -22.97
N ILE A 149 -0.83 -0.20 -22.90
CA ILE A 149 -0.01 -1.04 -22.02
C ILE A 149 1.45 -0.92 -22.44
N ALA A 150 2.32 -0.49 -21.51
CA ALA A 150 3.74 -0.30 -21.75
C ALA A 150 4.50 -1.64 -21.90
N GLU A 151 5.67 -1.56 -22.54
CA GLU A 151 6.55 -2.71 -22.74
C GLU A 151 6.92 -3.38 -21.41
N GLY A 152 6.80 -4.71 -21.37
CA GLY A 152 7.01 -5.55 -20.18
C GLY A 152 5.72 -5.91 -19.44
N ALA A 153 4.65 -5.12 -19.55
CA ALA A 153 3.37 -5.36 -18.88
C ALA A 153 2.38 -6.19 -19.72
N GLU A 154 2.70 -6.52 -20.97
CA GLU A 154 1.77 -7.13 -21.93
C GLU A 154 1.32 -8.54 -21.52
N VAL A 155 2.14 -9.25 -20.73
CA VAL A 155 1.84 -10.60 -20.24
C VAL A 155 0.51 -10.69 -19.49
N ILE A 156 0.09 -9.59 -18.84
CA ILE A 156 -1.19 -9.45 -18.15
C ILE A 156 -1.93 -8.18 -18.58
N GLY A 157 -1.67 -7.70 -19.80
CA GLY A 157 -2.16 -6.40 -20.27
C GLY A 157 -3.69 -6.28 -20.32
N ASP A 158 -4.39 -7.36 -20.65
CA ASP A 158 -5.86 -7.45 -20.58
C ASP A 158 -6.38 -7.29 -19.15
N ILE A 159 -5.73 -7.90 -18.15
CA ILE A 159 -6.10 -7.77 -16.73
C ILE A 159 -5.92 -6.32 -16.25
N ILE A 160 -4.81 -5.69 -16.63
CA ILE A 160 -4.55 -4.28 -16.33
C ILE A 160 -5.63 -3.40 -16.99
N GLN A 161 -5.93 -3.64 -18.27
CA GLN A 161 -6.92 -2.88 -19.02
C GLN A 161 -8.33 -3.02 -18.43
N ASP A 162 -8.71 -4.23 -18.00
CA ASP A 162 -10.00 -4.49 -17.38
C ASP A 162 -10.12 -3.83 -16.01
N GLY A 163 -9.02 -3.77 -15.24
CA GLY A 163 -8.96 -3.03 -13.98
C GLY A 163 -9.14 -1.53 -14.19
N TRP A 164 -8.45 -0.93 -15.16
CA TRP A 164 -8.60 0.50 -15.48
C TRP A 164 -10.00 0.86 -16.00
N THR A 165 -10.57 0.03 -16.85
CA THR A 165 -11.89 0.29 -17.48
C THR A 165 -13.07 -0.12 -16.61
N GLY A 166 -12.81 -0.70 -15.43
CA GLY A 166 -13.84 -1.21 -14.52
C GLY A 166 -14.52 -2.51 -14.99
N LYS A 167 -14.06 -3.11 -16.10
CA LYS A 167 -14.60 -4.39 -16.62
C LYS A 167 -14.33 -5.57 -15.67
N THR A 168 -13.33 -5.45 -14.81
CA THR A 168 -13.09 -6.41 -13.72
C THR A 168 -14.28 -6.49 -12.75
N GLY A 169 -15.05 -5.41 -12.59
CA GLY A 169 -16.14 -5.34 -11.61
C GLY A 169 -15.65 -5.57 -10.18
N ALA A 170 -16.48 -6.20 -9.35
CA ALA A 170 -16.13 -6.63 -7.99
C ALA A 170 -15.59 -8.08 -7.95
N LYS A 171 -14.84 -8.49 -8.99
CA LYS A 171 -14.24 -9.84 -9.04
C LYS A 171 -13.25 -10.00 -7.87
N PRO A 172 -13.23 -11.14 -7.17
CA PRO A 172 -12.29 -11.36 -6.07
C PRO A 172 -10.83 -11.21 -6.51
N PHE A 173 -10.00 -10.59 -5.67
CA PHE A 173 -8.56 -10.44 -5.94
C PHE A 173 -7.86 -11.80 -6.04
N THR A 174 -8.34 -12.79 -5.28
CA THR A 174 -7.87 -14.18 -5.35
C THR A 174 -8.01 -14.79 -6.76
N ASP A 175 -9.06 -14.45 -7.50
CA ASP A 175 -9.23 -14.92 -8.88
C ASP A 175 -8.22 -14.27 -9.83
N ILE A 176 -7.88 -13.00 -9.60
CA ILE A 176 -6.84 -12.29 -10.35
C ILE A 176 -5.47 -12.91 -10.05
N LEU A 177 -5.17 -13.15 -8.77
CA LEU A 177 -3.94 -13.82 -8.33
C LEU A 177 -3.78 -15.17 -9.04
N ASN A 178 -4.83 -15.99 -9.06
CA ASN A 178 -4.80 -17.30 -9.71
C ASN A 178 -4.53 -17.20 -11.22
N GLU A 179 -5.17 -16.26 -11.91
CA GLU A 179 -4.96 -16.06 -13.34
C GLU A 179 -3.55 -15.54 -13.66
N VAL A 180 -3.07 -14.54 -12.90
CA VAL A 180 -1.73 -13.98 -13.09
C VAL A 180 -0.65 -15.01 -12.78
N THR A 181 -0.83 -15.82 -11.74
CA THR A 181 0.08 -16.93 -11.40
C THR A 181 0.22 -17.93 -12.55
N ARG A 182 -0.87 -18.25 -13.25
CA ARG A 182 -0.83 -19.12 -14.43
C ARG A 182 0.02 -18.52 -15.56
N ARG A 183 -0.07 -17.21 -15.76
CA ARG A 183 0.59 -16.50 -16.88
C ARG A 183 2.06 -16.21 -16.63
N LEU A 184 2.42 -15.79 -15.41
CA LEU A 184 3.81 -15.49 -15.04
C LEU A 184 4.64 -16.76 -14.78
N GLY A 185 3.98 -17.91 -14.67
CA GLY A 185 4.57 -19.17 -14.25
C GLY A 185 4.76 -19.21 -12.73
N ALA A 186 4.73 -20.41 -12.15
CA ALA A 186 4.86 -20.61 -10.71
C ALA A 186 6.26 -20.19 -10.20
N ALA A 187 6.44 -18.90 -9.91
CA ALA A 187 7.49 -18.47 -9.01
C ALA A 187 7.10 -18.99 -7.63
N LYS A 188 7.80 -20.02 -7.13
CA LYS A 188 7.62 -20.47 -5.75
C LYS A 188 7.83 -19.26 -4.83
N LEU A 189 6.75 -18.81 -4.20
CA LEU A 189 6.85 -17.90 -3.05
C LEU A 189 7.78 -18.59 -2.06
N SER A 190 8.83 -17.90 -1.64
CA SER A 190 9.72 -18.47 -0.61
C SER A 190 8.93 -18.61 0.67
N PRO A 191 9.04 -19.76 1.37
CA PRO A 191 8.38 -19.92 2.65
C PRO A 191 8.92 -18.90 3.66
N ASP A 192 8.06 -18.51 4.60
CA ASP A 192 8.39 -17.56 5.66
C ASP A 192 9.64 -18.02 6.44
N SER A 193 10.65 -17.15 6.50
CA SER A 193 11.89 -17.46 7.20
C SER A 193 11.79 -17.10 8.68
N LEU A 194 11.94 -18.10 9.55
CA LEU A 194 11.96 -17.97 11.02
C LEU A 194 13.10 -17.07 11.55
N THR A 195 14.08 -16.70 10.71
CA THR A 195 15.21 -15.81 11.07
C THR A 195 14.79 -14.36 11.38
N GLU A 196 13.57 -13.96 10.99
CA GLU A 196 13.07 -12.60 11.14
C GLU A 196 12.89 -12.15 12.61
N SER A 197 12.59 -13.07 13.54
CA SER A 197 12.16 -12.70 14.90
C SER A 197 13.23 -11.95 15.72
N THR A 198 14.50 -12.32 15.55
CA THR A 198 15.60 -11.75 16.36
C THR A 198 16.00 -10.35 15.89
N ASP A 199 15.89 -10.07 14.58
CA ASP A 199 16.20 -8.75 14.04
C ASP A 199 15.13 -7.73 14.43
N TYR A 200 13.85 -8.11 14.39
CA TYR A 200 12.76 -7.23 14.80
C TYR A 200 12.83 -6.85 16.28
N TYR A 201 13.19 -7.78 17.16
CA TYR A 201 13.39 -7.46 18.57
C TYR A 201 14.48 -6.41 18.78
N LYS A 202 15.62 -6.54 18.09
CA LYS A 202 16.70 -5.55 18.14
C LYS A 202 16.27 -4.19 17.58
N LEU A 203 15.49 -4.16 16.50
CA LEU A 203 14.92 -2.91 15.97
C LEU A 203 13.99 -2.24 16.99
N GLN A 204 13.12 -3.02 17.64
CA GLN A 204 12.20 -2.51 18.66
C GLN A 204 12.94 -1.88 19.84
N LEU A 205 13.98 -2.54 20.35
CA LEU A 205 14.84 -1.97 21.41
C LEU A 205 15.47 -0.64 20.98
N ARG A 206 15.98 -0.55 19.75
CA ARG A 206 16.54 0.70 19.22
C ARG A 206 15.51 1.82 19.12
N CYS A 207 14.26 1.49 18.76
CA CYS A 207 13.17 2.46 18.75
C CYS A 207 12.81 2.94 20.16
N GLN A 208 12.81 2.04 21.15
CA GLN A 208 12.61 2.39 22.56
C GLN A 208 13.71 3.31 23.10
N ASP A 209 14.97 3.01 22.78
CA ASP A 209 16.09 3.85 23.18
C ASP A 209 16.02 5.23 22.50
N TRP A 210 15.68 5.27 21.20
CA TRP A 210 15.48 6.55 20.52
C TRP A 210 14.36 7.39 21.14
N LEU A 211 13.23 6.78 21.50
CA LEU A 211 12.13 7.49 22.18
C LEU A 211 12.54 8.05 23.54
N ARG A 212 13.38 7.32 24.27
CA ARG A 212 13.92 7.75 25.57
C ARG A 212 14.82 8.97 25.41
N ASP A 213 15.63 8.99 24.37
CA ASP A 213 16.61 10.04 24.10
C ASP A 213 16.01 11.26 23.37
N ASN A 214 14.81 11.12 22.80
CA ASN A 214 14.11 12.17 22.04
C ASN A 214 12.72 12.44 22.64
N PRO A 215 12.63 13.02 23.84
CA PRO A 215 11.35 13.34 24.45
C PRO A 215 10.59 14.33 23.57
N ARG A 216 9.26 14.18 23.54
CA ARG A 216 8.35 15.08 22.80
C ARG A 216 8.67 16.53 23.16
N ASN A 217 8.77 17.37 22.13
CA ASN A 217 8.98 18.80 22.34
C ASN A 217 7.84 19.35 23.20
N PRO A 218 8.12 19.95 24.38
CA PRO A 218 7.08 20.43 25.29
C PRO A 218 6.25 21.59 24.69
N LEU A 219 6.72 22.21 23.60
CA LEU A 219 5.98 23.23 22.86
C LEU A 219 4.91 22.64 21.93
N TRP A 220 4.93 21.33 21.68
CA TRP A 220 3.91 20.68 20.84
C TRP A 220 2.62 20.52 21.63
N LYS A 221 1.63 21.33 21.26
CA LYS A 221 0.29 21.32 21.83
C LYS A 221 -0.29 19.91 21.85
N LYS A 222 -1.01 19.58 22.93
CA LYS A 222 -1.91 18.42 22.93
C LYS A 222 -3.01 18.64 21.89
N LEU A 223 -3.70 17.57 21.49
CA LEU A 223 -4.78 17.67 20.50
C LEU A 223 -5.82 18.72 20.93
N ASP A 224 -6.30 18.66 22.17
CA ASP A 224 -7.27 19.62 22.70
C ASP A 224 -6.74 21.07 22.69
N GLU A 225 -5.47 21.28 23.04
CA GLU A 225 -4.82 22.60 23.01
C GLU A 225 -4.65 23.12 21.57
N TYR A 226 -4.41 22.22 20.63
CA TYR A 226 -4.33 22.52 19.20
C TYR A 226 -5.70 22.90 18.65
N LEU A 227 -6.76 22.13 18.98
CA LEU A 227 -8.14 22.41 18.60
C LEU A 227 -8.60 23.77 19.12
N VAL A 228 -8.35 24.08 20.39
CA VAL A 228 -8.64 25.40 20.98
C VAL A 228 -7.88 26.50 20.25
N ALA A 229 -6.60 26.30 19.95
CA ALA A 229 -5.81 27.30 19.25
C ALA A 229 -6.24 27.54 17.79
N CYS A 230 -6.67 26.48 17.09
CA CYS A 230 -7.27 26.60 15.76
C CYS A 230 -8.57 27.40 15.83
N LYS A 231 -9.43 27.11 16.81
CA LYS A 231 -10.66 27.86 17.05
C LYS A 231 -10.39 29.33 17.36
N ASP A 232 -9.44 29.62 18.24
CA ASP A 232 -9.04 30.99 18.59
C ASP A 232 -8.45 31.76 17.39
N ALA A 233 -7.84 31.04 16.44
CA ALA A 233 -7.34 31.59 15.18
C ALA A 233 -8.43 31.73 14.08
N GLY A 234 -9.69 31.39 14.38
CA GLY A 234 -10.79 31.45 13.42
C GLY A 234 -10.81 30.29 12.41
N HIS A 235 -10.07 29.22 12.67
CA HIS A 235 -10.12 27.99 11.89
C HIS A 235 -11.18 27.04 12.44
N GLU A 236 -12.45 27.36 12.19
CA GLU A 236 -13.58 26.46 12.41
C GLU A 236 -13.68 25.48 11.22
N ARG A 237 -12.96 24.37 11.30
CA ARG A 237 -13.41 23.14 10.63
C ARG A 237 -13.83 22.20 11.73
N ASP A 238 -15.08 21.76 11.69
CA ASP A 238 -15.53 20.59 12.44
C ASP A 238 -14.62 19.43 12.01
N LEU A 239 -13.71 19.03 12.89
CA LEU A 239 -12.86 17.87 12.71
C LEU A 239 -13.61 16.56 13.04
N ASP A 240 -14.92 16.66 13.29
CA ASP A 240 -15.81 15.57 13.67
C ASP A 240 -16.18 14.65 12.49
N ASP A 241 -15.82 14.98 11.25
CA ASP A 241 -16.00 14.09 10.09
C ASP A 241 -14.84 13.07 9.90
N LEU A 242 -13.94 12.91 10.87
CA LEU A 242 -12.76 12.02 10.79
C LEU A 242 -12.64 10.96 11.91
N LEU A 243 -13.71 10.66 12.64
CA LEU A 243 -13.83 9.45 13.46
C LEU A 243 -14.62 8.37 12.72
#